data_AF-A0A369JMH4-F1
#
_entry.id   AF-A0A369JMH4-F1
#
_cell.length_a   1.000
_cell.length_b   1.000
_cell.length_c   1.000
_cell.angle_alpha   90.00
_cell.angle_beta   90.00
_cell.angle_gamma   90.00
#
_symmetry.space_group_name_H-M   'P 1'
#
loop_
_entity.id
_entity.type
_entity.pdbx_description
1 polymer ?
#
loop_
_entity_poly.entity_id
_entity_poly.type
_entity_poly.pdbx_seq_one_letter_code
_entity_poly.pdbx_strand_id
1 'polypeptide(L)'
;MDFQPCIVNMYVMDAAQAWFVQGKKPEAVLNEHHRVGAHTDIYVFEPNDGAKRYIWSHSGRRPFGEPAPLQCVICKSIKSWGPPKVVRSSPAHALCIILMCTECGHEVKKDRPSGFTKFTSGKINTTERGDWYMQMLV
;
A
#
# COMPACT_ATOMS: atom_id res chain seq x y z
N MET A 1 17.05 24.12 -10.51
CA MET A 1 17.20 22.84 -11.24
C MET A 1 17.20 21.80 -10.15
N ASP A 2 16.03 21.27 -9.84
CA ASP A 2 15.84 20.46 -8.65
C ASP A 2 16.07 19.02 -9.05
N PHE A 3 17.29 18.54 -8.81
CA PHE A 3 17.58 17.12 -8.90
C PHE A 3 16.84 16.41 -7.76
N GLN A 4 15.58 16.07 -8.02
CA GLN A 4 14.92 14.98 -7.31
C GLN A 4 15.35 13.71 -8.04
N PRO A 5 16.28 12.90 -7.50
CA PRO A 5 16.47 11.57 -8.06
C PRO A 5 15.09 10.90 -8.03
N CYS A 6 14.69 10.32 -9.17
CA CYS A 6 13.52 9.44 -9.24
C CYS A 6 13.53 8.58 -7.99
N ILE A 7 12.40 8.52 -7.25
CA ILE A 7 12.28 7.86 -5.96
C ILE A 7 12.78 6.42 -6.12
N VAL A 8 14.09 6.24 -6.00
CA VAL A 8 14.74 4.96 -6.10
C VAL A 8 14.35 4.31 -4.80
N ASN A 9 13.54 3.25 -4.94
CA ASN A 9 13.03 2.49 -3.82
C ASN A 9 14.19 2.34 -2.82
N MET A 10 14.01 2.84 -1.60
CA MET A 10 15.09 2.86 -0.61
C MET A 10 15.65 1.44 -0.38
N TYR A 11 14.87 0.39 -0.65
CA TYR A 11 15.35 -0.99 -0.76
C TYR A 11 16.49 -1.18 -1.77
N VAL A 12 16.35 -0.63 -2.98
CA VAL A 12 17.38 -0.67 -4.03
C VAL A 12 18.61 0.12 -3.60
N MET A 13 18.43 1.25 -2.91
CA MET A 13 19.54 2.06 -2.41
C MET A 13 20.28 1.40 -1.25
N ASP A 14 19.56 0.78 -0.30
CA ASP A 14 20.14 0.02 0.81
C ASP A 14 20.88 -1.23 0.29
N ALA A 15 20.29 -1.93 -0.68
CA ALA A 15 20.93 -3.07 -1.35
C ALA A 15 22.18 -2.65 -2.12
N ALA A 16 22.13 -1.53 -2.85
CA ALA A 16 23.29 -0.97 -3.55
C ALA A 16 24.39 -0.55 -2.57
N GLN A 17 24.04 0.06 -1.43
CA GLN A 17 25.00 0.42 -0.40
C GLN A 17 25.65 -0.83 0.23
N ALA A 18 24.87 -1.86 0.56
CA ALA A 18 25.41 -3.12 1.08
C ALA A 18 26.37 -3.78 0.08
N TRP A 19 26.04 -3.72 -1.22
CA TRP A 19 26.79 -4.39 -2.27
C TRP A 19 28.08 -3.63 -2.66
N PHE A 20 27.96 -2.35 -3.00
CA PHE A 20 29.07 -1.58 -3.57
C PHE A 20 29.93 -0.88 -2.53
N VAL A 21 29.37 -0.54 -1.36
CA VAL A 21 30.11 0.20 -0.32
C VAL A 21 30.61 -0.75 0.77
N GLN A 22 29.77 -1.70 1.20
CA GLN A 22 30.11 -2.59 2.32
C GLN A 22 30.71 -3.94 1.86
N GLY A 23 30.75 -4.22 0.55
CA GLY A 23 31.31 -5.46 0.00
C GLY A 23 30.56 -6.73 0.41
N LYS A 24 29.30 -6.62 0.84
CA LYS A 24 28.47 -7.77 1.24
C LYS A 24 27.79 -8.36 0.01
N LYS A 25 27.72 -9.68 -0.09
CA LYS A 25 26.87 -10.34 -1.10
C LYS A 25 25.40 -10.08 -0.74
N PRO A 26 24.55 -9.65 -1.69
CA PRO A 26 23.14 -9.49 -1.42
C PRO A 26 22.54 -10.87 -1.15
N GLU A 27 21.99 -11.07 0.04
CA GLU A 27 21.05 -12.16 0.24
C GLU A 27 19.82 -11.87 -0.62
N ALA A 28 19.36 -12.86 -1.40
CA ALA A 28 18.18 -12.72 -2.25
C ALA A 28 16.91 -12.39 -1.44
N VAL A 29 16.96 -12.59 -0.12
CA VAL A 29 15.92 -12.27 0.83
C VAL A 29 16.60 -11.62 2.03
N LEU A 30 16.38 -10.31 2.23
CA LEU A 30 16.76 -9.65 3.49
C LEU A 30 15.70 -10.02 4.53
N ASN A 31 15.82 -11.22 5.09
CA ASN A 31 14.95 -11.66 6.19
C ASN A 31 15.03 -10.61 7.32
N GLU A 32 13.87 -10.23 7.86
CA GLU A 32 13.76 -9.26 8.96
C GLU A 32 14.27 -7.83 8.68
N HIS A 33 14.50 -7.45 7.42
CA HIS A 33 14.84 -6.07 7.11
C HIS A 33 13.69 -5.14 7.51
N HIS A 34 13.97 -4.13 8.34
CA HIS A 34 12.99 -3.17 8.87
C HIS A 34 12.21 -2.40 7.79
N ARG A 35 12.61 -2.54 6.51
CA ARG A 35 11.96 -1.95 5.33
C ARG A 35 11.32 -2.92 4.35
N VAL A 36 11.20 -4.22 4.67
CA VAL A 36 10.03 -5.00 4.18
C VAL A 36 8.81 -4.49 4.96
N GLY A 37 8.58 -3.19 4.86
CA GLY A 37 7.67 -2.47 5.71
C GLY A 37 6.26 -2.93 5.41
N ALA A 38 5.37 -2.73 6.36
CA ALA A 38 3.96 -3.03 6.22
C ALA A 38 3.32 -2.42 4.96
N HIS A 39 4.00 -1.57 4.18
CA HIS A 39 3.45 -0.85 3.03
C HIS A 39 4.12 -1.21 1.69
N THR A 40 4.81 -2.34 1.58
CA THR A 40 5.36 -2.83 0.31
C THR A 40 4.58 -4.07 -0.13
N ASP A 41 4.27 -4.14 -1.41
CA ASP A 41 3.61 -5.31 -1.98
C ASP A 41 4.54 -6.54 -1.88
N ILE A 42 3.99 -7.69 -1.53
CA ILE A 42 4.72 -8.95 -1.42
C ILE A 42 4.28 -9.83 -2.59
N TYR A 43 5.26 -10.33 -3.34
CA TYR A 43 5.04 -11.30 -4.40
C TYR A 43 5.60 -12.65 -3.96
N VAL A 44 4.76 -13.68 -3.97
CA VAL A 44 5.15 -15.05 -3.66
C VAL A 44 5.03 -15.86 -4.96
N PHE A 45 6.13 -16.46 -5.39
CA PHE A 45 6.19 -17.31 -6.57
C PHE A 45 6.35 -18.75 -6.11
N GLU A 46 5.39 -19.60 -6.45
CA GLU A 46 5.39 -21.01 -6.08
C GLU A 46 5.53 -21.85 -7.36
N PRO A 47 6.49 -22.79 -7.43
CA PRO A 47 6.57 -23.74 -8.53
C PRO A 47 5.25 -24.53 -8.63
N ASN A 48 4.61 -24.50 -9.82
CA ASN A 48 3.32 -25.13 -10.15
C ASN A 48 2.05 -24.46 -9.62
N ASP A 49 2.13 -23.62 -8.59
CA ASP A 49 0.96 -22.96 -7.97
C ASP A 49 0.79 -21.48 -8.41
N GLY A 50 1.66 -21.02 -9.31
CA GLY A 50 1.60 -19.69 -9.90
C GLY A 50 2.20 -18.60 -9.02
N ALA A 51 1.72 -17.37 -9.18
CA ALA A 51 2.20 -16.22 -8.39
C ALA A 51 1.06 -15.61 -7.57
N LYS A 52 1.36 -15.22 -6.33
CA LYS A 52 0.45 -14.51 -5.44
C LYS A 52 0.98 -13.12 -5.19
N ARG A 53 0.11 -12.12 -5.23
CA ARG A 53 0.43 -10.75 -4.85
C ARG A 53 -0.36 -10.37 -3.60
N TYR A 54 0.34 -9.91 -2.58
CA TYR A 54 -0.23 -9.36 -1.37
C TYR A 54 0.01 -7.86 -1.34
N ILE A 55 -1.03 -7.10 -1.08
CA ILE A 55 -0.99 -5.66 -0.91
C ILE A 55 -1.47 -5.30 0.48
N TRP A 56 -0.82 -4.33 1.10
CA TRP A 56 -1.30 -3.77 2.34
C TRP A 56 -2.21 -2.58 2.09
N SER A 57 -3.27 -2.50 2.86
CA SER A 57 -4.33 -1.51 2.73
C SER A 57 -4.61 -0.85 4.08
N HIS A 58 -4.65 0.49 4.09
CA HIS A 58 -5.14 1.28 5.21
C HIS A 58 -6.14 2.31 4.72
N SER A 59 -7.33 2.35 5.32
CA SER A 59 -8.47 3.12 4.82
C SER A 59 -8.22 4.62 4.66
N GLY A 60 -7.39 5.23 5.51
CA GLY A 60 -7.11 6.67 5.44
C GLY A 60 -5.77 7.06 4.79
N ARG A 61 -4.85 6.10 4.61
CA ARG A 61 -3.45 6.40 4.24
C ARG A 61 -3.09 5.77 2.90
N ARG A 62 -3.53 4.54 2.70
CA ARG A 62 -3.23 3.75 1.51
C ARG A 62 -4.39 2.81 1.16
N PRO A 63 -5.57 3.32 0.76
CA PRO A 63 -6.70 2.48 0.38
C PRO A 63 -6.31 1.48 -0.70
N PHE A 64 -6.44 0.18 -0.41
CA PHE A 64 -6.12 -0.91 -1.34
C PHE A 64 -4.73 -0.79 -2.00
N GLY A 65 -3.72 -0.40 -1.24
CA GLY A 65 -2.34 -0.30 -1.76
C GLY A 65 -2.05 0.99 -2.52
N GLU A 66 -3.03 1.88 -2.72
CA GLU A 66 -2.82 3.18 -3.37
C GLU A 66 -2.70 4.32 -2.35
N PRO A 67 -1.62 5.11 -2.37
CA PRO A 67 -1.48 6.23 -1.45
C PRO A 67 -2.63 7.24 -1.58
N ALA A 68 -3.16 7.69 -0.44
CA ALA A 68 -4.05 8.85 -0.42
C ALA A 68 -3.29 10.08 -0.94
N PRO A 69 -3.89 10.91 -1.84
CA PRO A 69 -3.21 12.10 -2.35
C PRO A 69 -2.78 13.02 -1.20
N LEU A 70 -1.61 13.65 -1.26
CA LEU A 70 -1.21 14.56 -0.18
C LEU A 70 -2.08 15.83 -0.12
N GLN A 71 -2.63 16.23 -1.27
CA GLN A 71 -3.34 17.49 -1.47
C GLN A 71 -4.68 17.24 -2.16
N CYS A 72 -5.72 17.99 -1.77
CA CYS A 72 -6.99 17.98 -2.48
C CYS A 72 -6.81 18.55 -3.90
N VAL A 73 -7.28 17.82 -4.91
CA VAL A 73 -7.17 18.27 -6.30
C VAL A 73 -8.04 19.48 -6.64
N ILE A 74 -9.10 19.72 -5.85
CA ILE A 74 -10.06 20.82 -6.04
C ILE A 74 -9.61 22.08 -5.30
N CYS A 75 -9.63 22.07 -3.96
CA CYS A 75 -9.33 23.27 -3.16
C CYS A 75 -7.84 23.46 -2.84
N LYS A 76 -6.97 22.52 -3.24
CA LYS A 76 -5.52 22.56 -3.00
C LYS A 76 -5.11 22.54 -1.51
N SER A 77 -6.02 22.24 -0.59
CA SER A 77 -5.67 22.04 0.82
C SER A 77 -4.79 20.80 1.03
N ILE A 78 -3.81 20.88 1.93
CA ILE A 78 -2.82 19.84 2.22
C ILE A 78 -3.30 18.99 3.41
N LYS A 79 -3.22 17.67 3.29
CA LYS A 79 -3.65 16.70 4.33
C LYS A 79 -5.10 16.89 4.80
N SER A 80 -5.97 17.36 3.92
CA SER A 80 -7.35 17.73 4.24
C SER A 80 -8.32 16.54 4.35
N TRP A 81 -7.85 15.30 4.49
CA TRP A 81 -8.74 14.14 4.43
C TRP A 81 -9.31 13.83 5.81
N GLY A 82 -10.64 13.84 5.92
CA GLY A 82 -11.35 13.43 7.12
C GLY A 82 -11.35 11.90 7.32
N PRO A 83 -12.06 11.40 8.35
CA PRO A 83 -12.22 9.97 8.57
C PRO A 83 -12.79 9.27 7.30
N PRO A 84 -12.14 8.20 6.81
CA PRO A 84 -12.52 7.56 5.57
C PRO A 84 -13.85 6.81 5.72
N LYS A 85 -14.71 6.91 4.71
CA LYS A 85 -15.94 6.12 4.62
C LYS A 85 -15.65 4.83 3.85
N VAL A 86 -16.03 3.68 4.41
CA VAL A 86 -15.80 2.37 3.80
C VAL A 86 -17.13 1.77 3.35
N VAL A 87 -17.30 1.57 2.05
CA VAL A 87 -18.43 0.85 1.45
C VAL A 87 -18.14 -0.64 1.50
N ARG A 88 -19.08 -1.43 2.03
CA ARG A 88 -18.86 -2.83 2.39
C ARG A 88 -19.97 -3.72 1.83
N SER A 89 -19.61 -4.93 1.37
CA SER A 89 -20.58 -6.01 1.12
C SER A 89 -20.82 -6.88 2.35
N SER A 90 -19.86 -6.93 3.27
CA SER A 90 -19.96 -7.60 4.57
C SER A 90 -19.06 -6.91 5.60
N PRO A 91 -19.17 -7.23 6.90
CA PRO A 91 -18.30 -6.65 7.93
C PRO A 91 -16.79 -6.82 7.66
N ALA A 92 -16.40 -7.82 6.87
CA ALA A 92 -15.01 -8.12 6.50
C ALA A 92 -14.64 -7.72 5.07
N HIS A 93 -15.61 -7.33 4.22
CA HIS A 93 -15.37 -7.11 2.80
C HIS A 93 -15.64 -5.66 2.39
N ALA A 94 -14.57 -4.88 2.28
CA ALA A 94 -14.60 -3.55 1.68
C ALA A 94 -14.64 -3.67 0.15
N LEU A 95 -15.51 -2.87 -0.47
CA LEU A 95 -15.62 -2.74 -1.93
C LEU A 95 -15.01 -1.42 -2.41
N CYS A 96 -15.21 -0.35 -1.65
CA CYS A 96 -14.76 0.99 -1.99
C CYS A 96 -14.43 1.77 -0.71
N ILE A 97 -13.44 2.63 -0.79
CA ILE A 97 -13.02 3.54 0.28
C ILE A 97 -13.10 4.96 -0.26
N ILE A 98 -13.80 5.82 0.47
CA ILE A 98 -14.05 7.21 0.08
C ILE A 98 -13.31 8.12 1.04
N LEU A 99 -12.39 8.91 0.50
CA LEU A 99 -11.69 9.99 1.19
C LEU A 99 -12.43 11.29 0.92
N MET A 100 -12.81 12.02 1.96
CA MET A 100 -13.53 13.29 1.82
C MET A 100 -12.64 14.43 2.30
N CYS A 101 -12.53 15.49 1.48
CA CYS A 101 -11.84 16.71 1.86
C CYS A 101 -12.66 17.48 2.90
N THR A 102 -12.08 17.82 4.05
CA THR A 102 -12.73 18.58 5.14
C THR A 102 -13.02 20.03 4.76
N GLU A 103 -12.23 20.59 3.82
CA GLU A 103 -12.35 22.00 3.45
C GLU A 103 -13.41 22.27 2.39
N CYS A 104 -13.54 21.39 1.39
CA CYS A 104 -14.43 21.61 0.24
C CYS A 104 -15.42 20.47 -0.02
N GLY A 105 -15.41 19.40 0.79
CA GLY A 105 -16.31 18.26 0.64
C GLY A 105 -16.01 17.35 -0.56
N HIS A 106 -14.98 17.63 -1.37
CA HIS A 106 -14.64 16.79 -2.52
C HIS A 106 -14.30 15.36 -2.09
N GLU A 107 -14.88 14.38 -2.80
CA GLU A 107 -14.69 12.96 -2.55
C GLU A 107 -13.70 12.34 -3.55
N VAL A 108 -12.75 11.56 -3.04
CA VAL A 108 -11.90 10.66 -3.82
C VAL A 108 -12.29 9.23 -3.50
N LYS A 109 -12.78 8.51 -4.50
CA LYS A 109 -13.18 7.11 -4.39
C LYS A 109 -12.03 6.20 -4.80
N LYS A 110 -11.80 5.15 -4.02
CA LYS A 110 -10.81 4.11 -4.26
C LYS A 110 -11.50 2.77 -4.22
N ASP A 111 -11.75 2.20 -5.39
CA ASP A 111 -12.38 0.89 -5.52
C ASP A 111 -11.36 -0.21 -5.27
N ARG A 112 -11.83 -1.33 -4.70
CA ARG A 112 -10.98 -2.51 -4.53
C ARG A 112 -10.62 -3.05 -5.93
N PRO A 113 -9.33 -3.21 -6.26
CA PRO A 113 -8.95 -3.76 -7.55
C PRO A 113 -9.52 -5.17 -7.75
N SER A 114 -9.84 -5.51 -8.99
CA SER A 114 -10.40 -6.82 -9.36
C SER A 114 -9.47 -7.96 -8.95
N GLY A 115 -10.03 -9.06 -8.46
CA GLY A 115 -9.26 -10.24 -8.06
C GLY A 115 -8.61 -10.16 -6.67
N PHE A 116 -8.61 -8.99 -6.02
CA PHE A 116 -8.15 -8.87 -4.65
C PHE A 116 -9.22 -9.27 -3.64
N THR A 117 -8.82 -10.13 -2.70
CA THR A 117 -9.62 -10.58 -1.57
C THR A 117 -8.90 -10.27 -0.26
N LYS A 118 -9.65 -9.98 0.81
CA LYS A 118 -9.03 -9.70 2.12
C LYS A 118 -8.37 -10.98 2.63
N PHE A 119 -7.08 -10.90 2.93
CA PHE A 119 -6.29 -11.99 3.49
C PHE A 119 -6.29 -11.97 5.02
N THR A 120 -6.19 -10.77 5.62
CA THR A 120 -6.26 -10.64 7.09
C THR A 120 -7.64 -11.05 7.59
N SER A 121 -7.69 -11.88 8.64
CA SER A 121 -8.95 -12.35 9.23
C SER A 121 -9.73 -11.23 9.93
N GLY A 122 -11.03 -11.45 10.15
CA GLY A 122 -11.88 -10.54 10.92
C GLY A 122 -12.37 -9.30 10.17
N LYS A 123 -12.94 -8.36 10.94
CA LYS A 123 -13.48 -7.08 10.42
C LYS A 123 -12.37 -6.24 9.78
N ILE A 124 -12.75 -5.29 8.93
CA ILE A 124 -11.82 -4.31 8.34
C ILE A 124 -11.16 -3.52 9.46
N ASN A 125 -9.84 -3.46 9.42
CA ASN A 125 -9.04 -2.73 10.37
C ASN A 125 -9.08 -1.23 10.05
N THR A 126 -9.56 -0.44 11.00
CA THR A 126 -9.59 1.03 10.92
C THR A 126 -8.48 1.68 11.73
N THR A 127 -7.59 0.88 12.34
CA THR A 127 -6.42 1.33 13.10
C THR A 127 -5.18 1.38 12.21
N GLU A 128 -4.07 1.88 12.76
CA GLU A 128 -2.81 2.05 12.04
C GLU A 128 -2.23 0.77 11.42
N ARG A 129 -2.62 -0.41 11.94
CA ARG A 129 -2.08 -1.70 11.47
C ARG A 129 -2.54 -2.10 10.05
N GLY A 130 -3.66 -1.56 9.57
CA GLY A 130 -4.22 -1.90 8.25
C GLY A 130 -4.63 -3.37 8.08
N ASP A 131 -4.89 -3.76 6.83
CA ASP A 131 -5.26 -5.12 6.40
C ASP A 131 -4.46 -5.52 5.17
N TRP A 132 -4.20 -6.82 5.01
CA TRP A 132 -3.65 -7.40 3.78
C TRP A 132 -4.74 -7.90 2.86
N TYR A 133 -4.53 -7.70 1.56
CA TYR A 133 -5.33 -8.23 0.47
C TYR A 133 -4.45 -9.08 -0.43
N MET A 134 -4.98 -10.18 -0.96
CA MET A 134 -4.28 -11.12 -1.83
C MET A 134 -5.00 -11.27 -3.16
N GLN A 135 -4.22 -11.34 -4.24
CA GLN A 135 -4.65 -11.68 -5.58
C GLN A 135 -3.79 -12.84 -6.11
N MET A 136 -4.44 -13.83 -6.73
CA MET A 136 -3.77 -14.82 -7.57
C MET A 136 -3.44 -14.19 -8.92
N LEU A 137 -2.18 -14.25 -9.32
CA LEU A 137 -1.69 -13.90 -10.65
C LEU A 137 -1.56 -15.20 -11.42
N VAL A 138 -2.53 -15.44 -12.31
CA VAL A 138 -2.57 -16.58 -13.23
C VAL A 138 -1.80 -16.24 -14.49
#